data_AF-A0A2V7LLG0-F1
#
_entry.id   AF-A0A2V7LLG0-F1
#
_cell.length_a   1.000
_cell.length_b   1.000
_cell.length_c   1.000
_cell.angle_alpha   90.00
_cell.angle_beta   90.00
_cell.angle_gamma   90.00
#
_symmetry.space_group_name_H-M   'P 1'
#
loop_
_entity.id
_entity.type
_entity.pdbx_description
1 polymer ?
#
loop_
_entity_poly.entity_id
_entity_poly.type
_entity_poly.pdbx_seq_one_letter_code
_entity_poly.pdbx_strand_id
1 'polypeptide(L)'
;MQWGRLQVDVNCALRRGAWYRVAGLAALEAILDVNRRPLKVPHYLVEVVSRPPTRWSVVPRPEGAGELPSEWGPHYGVCPSCRERAALHGRPRRLTCNRCRGEFDVAWDEEYLAQF
;
A
#
# COMPACT_ATOMS: atom_id res chain seq x y z
N MET A 1 -14.44 -2.56 -11.28
CA MET A 1 -13.14 -3.18 -10.94
C MET A 1 -12.84 -2.84 -9.49
N GLN A 2 -12.36 -3.78 -8.68
CA GLN A 2 -12.10 -3.58 -7.25
C GLN A 2 -10.60 -3.61 -6.94
N TRP A 3 -10.21 -3.01 -5.82
CA TRP A 3 -8.84 -2.89 -5.34
C TRP A 3 -8.74 -3.31 -3.88
N GLY A 4 -7.72 -4.10 -3.55
CA GLY A 4 -7.45 -4.62 -2.21
C GLY A 4 -6.15 -4.06 -1.63
N ARG A 5 -6.15 -3.67 -0.36
CA ARG A 5 -4.95 -3.29 0.41
C ARG A 5 -4.96 -4.00 1.76
N LEU A 6 -3.83 -4.61 2.11
CA LEU A 6 -3.62 -5.27 3.40
C LEU A 6 -3.82 -4.27 4.55
N GLN A 7 -4.57 -4.62 5.59
CA GLN A 7 -4.90 -3.74 6.73
C GLN A 7 -4.26 -4.18 8.04
N VAL A 8 -3.44 -5.23 8.01
CA VAL A 8 -2.74 -5.75 9.20
C VAL A 8 -1.25 -5.89 8.92
N ASP A 9 -0.44 -5.82 9.97
CA ASP A 9 1.00 -6.00 9.87
C ASP A 9 1.39 -7.49 9.84
N VAL A 10 1.19 -8.15 8.70
CA VAL A 10 1.56 -9.56 8.50
C VAL A 10 2.37 -9.75 7.23
N ASN A 11 3.35 -10.64 7.28
CA ASN A 11 4.15 -11.01 6.11
C ASN A 11 3.42 -12.06 5.26
N CYS A 12 2.62 -11.61 4.29
CA CYS A 12 1.85 -12.49 3.40
C CYS A 12 2.14 -12.26 1.90
N ALA A 13 3.39 -11.91 1.56
CA ALA A 13 3.83 -11.55 0.20
C ALA A 13 3.16 -10.30 -0.43
N LEU A 14 2.26 -9.63 0.28
CA LEU A 14 1.77 -8.30 -0.07
C LEU A 14 2.72 -7.23 0.46
N ARG A 15 2.89 -6.18 -0.33
CA ARG A 15 3.57 -4.96 0.12
C ARG A 15 2.60 -4.15 0.98
N ARG A 16 3.02 -3.83 2.20
CA ARG A 16 2.30 -2.89 3.07
C ARG A 16 2.03 -1.58 2.33
N GLY A 17 0.82 -1.04 2.47
CA GLY A 17 0.36 0.19 1.81
C GLY A 17 0.07 0.06 0.30
N ALA A 18 0.40 -1.05 -0.35
CA ALA A 18 0.15 -1.21 -1.77
C ALA A 18 -1.30 -1.65 -2.06
N TRP A 19 -1.87 -1.05 -3.10
CA TRP A 19 -3.14 -1.47 -3.65
C TRP A 19 -2.95 -2.46 -4.80
N TYR A 20 -3.75 -3.51 -4.82
CA TYR A 20 -3.72 -4.56 -5.82
C TYR A 20 -5.10 -4.73 -6.45
N ARG A 21 -5.14 -5.05 -7.75
CA ARG A 21 -6.41 -5.38 -8.41
C ARG A 21 -6.98 -6.66 -7.80
N VAL A 22 -8.24 -6.64 -7.44
CA VAL A 22 -8.97 -7.85 -7.01
C VAL A 22 -9.39 -8.63 -8.25
N ALA A 23 -8.92 -9.86 -8.37
CA ALA A 23 -9.26 -10.80 -9.44
C ALA A 23 -10.47 -11.68 -9.07
N GLY A 24 -10.71 -11.89 -7.77
CA GLY A 24 -11.86 -12.62 -7.25
C GLY A 24 -12.07 -12.31 -5.78
N LEU A 25 -13.33 -12.32 -5.34
CA LEU A 25 -13.70 -12.04 -3.96
C LEU A 25 -14.77 -13.03 -3.52
N ALA A 26 -14.50 -13.75 -2.43
CA ALA A 26 -15.42 -14.66 -1.77
C ALA A 26 -15.52 -14.28 -0.29
N ALA A 27 -16.44 -14.93 0.45
CA ALA A 27 -16.67 -14.61 1.86
C ALA A 27 -15.40 -14.65 2.72
N LEU A 28 -14.55 -15.68 2.51
CA LEU A 28 -13.34 -15.92 3.31
C LEU A 28 -12.03 -15.64 2.58
N GLU A 29 -12.06 -15.52 1.25
CA GLU A 29 -10.86 -15.43 0.41
C GLU A 29 -10.96 -14.22 -0.54
N ALA A 30 -9.87 -13.44 -0.62
CA ALA A 30 -9.64 -12.48 -1.67
C ALA A 30 -8.49 -12.94 -2.56
N ILE A 31 -8.68 -12.86 -3.87
CA ILE A 31 -7.65 -13.17 -4.87
C ILE A 31 -7.13 -11.85 -5.43
N LEU A 32 -5.88 -11.52 -5.14
CA LEU A 32 -5.21 -10.29 -5.57
C LEU A 32 -4.24 -10.58 -6.72
N ASP A 33 -4.22 -9.68 -7.70
CA ASP A 33 -3.24 -9.71 -8.79
C ASP A 33 -1.93 -9.06 -8.35
N VAL A 34 -0.96 -9.89 -7.98
CA VAL A 34 0.37 -9.49 -7.53
C VAL A 34 1.37 -9.81 -8.65
N ASN A 35 1.81 -8.79 -9.39
CA ASN A 35 2.75 -8.96 -10.51
C ASN A 35 2.30 -9.99 -11.55
N ARG A 36 1.02 -9.95 -11.97
CA ARG A 36 0.39 -10.90 -12.91
C ARG A 36 0.30 -12.33 -12.38
N ARG A 37 0.42 -12.51 -11.06
CA ARG A 37 0.23 -13.79 -10.38
C ARG A 37 -0.91 -13.66 -9.38
N PRO A 38 -1.86 -14.61 -9.34
CA PRO A 38 -2.90 -14.60 -8.33
C PRO A 38 -2.29 -14.94 -6.97
N LEU A 39 -2.60 -14.12 -5.97
CA LEU A 39 -2.28 -14.37 -4.57
C LEU A 39 -3.59 -14.46 -3.79
N LYS A 40 -3.79 -15.60 -3.12
CA LYS A 40 -4.92 -15.82 -2.22
C LYS A 40 -4.55 -15.32 -0.83
N VAL A 41 -5.41 -14.50 -0.26
CA VAL A 41 -5.30 -14.04 1.13
C VAL A 41 -6.67 -14.14 1.80
N PRO A 42 -6.72 -14.35 3.12
CA PRO A 42 -7.98 -14.23 3.85
C PRO A 42 -8.61 -12.85 3.65
N HIS A 43 -9.89 -12.83 3.27
CA HIS A 43 -10.60 -11.59 2.92
C HIS A 43 -10.59 -10.57 4.07
N TYR A 44 -10.69 -11.03 5.31
CA TYR A 44 -10.70 -10.16 6.49
C TYR A 44 -9.37 -9.39 6.71
N LEU A 45 -8.28 -9.75 6.03
CA LEU A 45 -7.00 -9.03 6.12
C LEU A 45 -6.94 -7.84 5.17
N VAL A 46 -7.86 -7.71 4.22
CA VAL A 46 -7.78 -6.71 3.14
C VAL A 46 -9.00 -5.79 3.13
N GLU A 47 -8.73 -4.49 3.07
CA GLU A 47 -9.73 -3.49 2.70
C GLU A 47 -9.97 -3.60 1.20
N VAL A 48 -11.25 -3.60 0.79
CA VAL A 48 -11.64 -3.64 -0.62
C VAL A 48 -12.43 -2.39 -1.00
N VAL A 49 -11.95 -1.67 -2.01
CA VAL A 49 -12.61 -0.47 -2.55
C VAL A 49 -13.03 -0.67 -4.01
N SER A 50 -14.10 0.02 -4.42
CA SER A 50 -14.67 -0.09 -5.77
C SER A 50 -14.14 0.94 -6.77
N ARG A 51 -13.38 1.93 -6.29
CA ARG A 51 -12.74 2.97 -7.12
C ARG A 51 -11.22 2.79 -7.11
N PRO A 52 -10.53 3.15 -8.20
CA PRO A 52 -9.07 3.20 -8.20
C PRO A 52 -8.58 4.10 -7.05
N PRO A 53 -7.64 3.61 -6.23
CA PRO A 53 -6.97 4.42 -5.24
C PRO A 53 -6.23 5.59 -5.91
N THR A 54 -6.33 6.77 -5.33
CA THR A 54 -5.74 8.00 -5.88
C THR A 54 -4.82 8.72 -4.91
N ARG A 55 -4.56 8.14 -3.74
CA ARG A 55 -3.70 8.72 -2.71
C ARG A 55 -2.56 7.79 -2.33
N TRP A 56 -1.39 8.37 -2.04
CA TRP A 56 -0.28 7.63 -1.46
C TRP A 56 -0.67 7.10 -0.09
N SER A 57 -0.46 5.80 0.12
CA SER A 57 -0.52 5.22 1.47
C SER A 57 0.71 5.66 2.24
N VAL A 58 0.52 6.20 3.45
CA VAL A 58 1.60 6.47 4.41
C VAL A 58 1.78 5.23 5.25
N VAL A 59 2.96 4.62 5.21
CA VAL A 59 3.24 3.35 5.90
C VAL A 59 4.28 3.58 6.98
N PRO A 60 4.02 3.19 8.24
CA PRO A 60 5.03 3.20 9.29
C PRO A 60 6.17 2.25 8.91
N ARG A 61 7.39 2.64 9.28
CA ARG A 61 8.58 1.81 9.05
C ARG A 61 8.49 0.56 9.95
N PRO A 62 8.42 -0.66 9.40
CA PRO A 62 8.38 -1.87 10.20
C PRO A 62 9.68 -2.06 10.97
N GLU A 63 9.60 -2.69 12.15
CA GLU A 63 10.79 -3.14 12.86
C GLU A 63 11.58 -4.15 12.00
N GLY A 64 12.91 -4.02 11.97
CA GLY A 64 13.76 -4.89 11.15
C GLY A 64 13.71 -4.62 9.64
N ALA A 65 13.17 -3.48 9.19
CA ALA A 65 13.19 -3.06 7.78
C ALA A 65 14.60 -2.64 7.29
N GLY A 66 15.55 -3.58 7.28
CA GLY A 66 16.93 -3.37 6.84
C GLY A 66 17.06 -3.03 5.35
N GLU A 67 16.04 -3.34 4.54
CA GLU A 67 16.01 -2.98 3.12
C GLU A 67 15.60 -1.52 2.83
N LEU A 68 15.07 -0.80 3.82
CA LEU A 68 14.68 0.60 3.63
C LEU A 68 15.84 1.54 3.96
N PRO A 69 16.14 2.54 3.12
CA PRO A 69 17.18 3.51 3.44
C PRO A 69 16.89 4.25 4.75
N SER A 70 17.92 4.49 5.56
CA SER A 70 17.76 5.10 6.90
C SER A 70 17.28 6.56 6.81
N GLU A 71 17.63 7.26 5.74
CA GLU A 71 17.28 8.65 5.49
C GLU A 71 15.79 8.90 5.19
N TRP A 72 15.01 7.84 4.95
CA TRP A 72 13.56 7.96 4.71
C TRP A 72 12.76 8.26 5.97
N GLY A 73 13.37 8.13 7.15
CA GLY A 73 12.73 8.44 8.42
C GLY A 73 11.69 7.38 8.85
N PRO A 74 10.70 7.79 9.67
CA PRO A 74 9.77 6.87 10.34
C PRO A 74 8.64 6.35 9.45
N HIS A 75 8.39 6.99 8.30
CA HIS A 75 7.33 6.61 7.38
C HIS A 75 7.83 6.64 5.93
N TYR A 76 7.20 5.83 5.09
CA TYR A 76 7.40 5.90 3.64
C TYR A 76 6.05 5.90 2.92
N GLY A 77 6.06 6.44 1.69
CA GLY A 77 4.90 6.46 0.82
C GLY A 77 4.87 5.24 -0.08
N VAL A 78 3.67 4.74 -0.38
CA VAL A 78 3.45 3.76 -1.45
C VAL A 78 2.53 4.32 -2.51
N CYS A 79 3.02 4.36 -3.75
CA CYS A 79 2.31 4.96 -4.88
C CYS A 79 1.00 4.21 -5.16
N PRO A 80 -0.15 4.90 -5.26
CA PRO A 80 -1.44 4.26 -5.50
C PRO A 80 -1.53 3.55 -6.85
N SER A 81 -0.77 4.04 -7.84
CA SER A 81 -0.83 3.55 -9.22
C SER A 81 0.11 2.38 -9.46
N CYS A 82 1.40 2.51 -9.11
CA CYS A 82 2.42 1.51 -9.46
C CYS A 82 3.03 0.77 -8.27
N ARG A 83 2.67 1.14 -7.03
CA ARG A 83 3.15 0.53 -5.78
C ARG A 83 4.63 0.80 -5.45
N GLU A 84 5.24 1.74 -6.17
CA GLU A 84 6.61 2.17 -5.89
C GLU A 84 6.69 2.82 -4.51
N ARG A 85 7.77 2.54 -3.79
CA ARG A 85 8.01 3.17 -2.48
C ARG A 85 8.78 4.48 -2.68
N ALA A 86 8.50 5.46 -1.83
CA ALA A 86 9.23 6.72 -1.83
C ALA A 86 9.37 7.28 -0.42
N ALA A 87 10.44 8.04 -0.18
CA ALA A 87 10.59 8.84 1.03
C ALA A 87 9.51 9.92 1.11
N LEU A 88 9.01 10.19 2.31
CA LEU A 88 8.07 11.27 2.61
C LEU A 88 8.82 12.41 3.31
N HIS A 89 9.66 13.13 2.57
CA HIS A 89 10.44 14.24 3.13
C HIS A 89 9.52 15.31 3.75
N GLY A 90 9.54 15.44 5.08
CA GLY A 90 8.62 16.31 5.82
C GLY A 90 7.21 15.72 5.88
N ARG A 91 6.19 16.49 5.46
CA ARG A 91 4.79 16.05 5.42
C ARG A 91 4.09 16.57 4.17
N PRO A 92 4.51 16.13 2.96
CA PRO A 92 4.00 16.66 1.69
C PRO A 92 2.50 16.39 1.53
N ARG A 93 1.77 17.34 0.96
CA ARG A 93 0.35 17.15 0.58
C ARG A 93 0.20 16.33 -0.70
N ARG A 94 1.11 16.51 -1.66
CA ARG A 94 1.19 15.78 -2.93
C ARG A 94 2.59 15.24 -3.15
N LEU A 95 2.70 14.13 -3.86
CA LEU A 95 3.97 13.50 -4.20
C LEU A 95 3.93 12.94 -5.63
N THR A 96 5.01 13.19 -6.39
CA THR A 96 5.22 12.65 -7.73
C THR A 96 5.98 11.33 -7.65
N CYS A 97 5.46 10.30 -8.32
CA CYS A 97 6.10 8.99 -8.35
C CYS A 97 7.28 8.96 -9.33
N ASN A 98 8.47 8.58 -8.85
CA ASN A 98 9.65 8.46 -9.72
C ASN A 98 9.51 7.38 -10.80
N ARG A 99 8.66 6.38 -10.60
CA ARG A 99 8.45 5.26 -11.54
C ARG A 99 7.36 5.54 -12.56
N CYS A 100 6.14 5.84 -12.12
CA CYS A 100 5.01 6.04 -13.04
C CYS A 100 4.76 7.51 -13.41
N ARG A 101 5.53 8.45 -12.84
CA ARG A 101 5.44 9.90 -13.06
C ARG A 101 4.11 10.56 -12.66
N GLY A 102 3.15 9.82 -12.13
CA GLY A 102 1.89 10.39 -11.62
C GLY A 102 2.11 11.20 -10.35
N GLU A 103 1.38 12.32 -10.23
CA GLU A 103 1.29 13.14 -9.02
C GLU A 103 -0.05 12.84 -8.32
N PHE A 104 0.01 12.59 -7.02
CA PHE A 104 -1.14 12.18 -6.21
C PHE A 104 -1.07 12.81 -4.81
N ASP A 105 -2.22 12.96 -4.16
CA ASP A 105 -2.30 13.39 -2.76
C ASP A 105 -1.72 12.33 -1.82
N VAL A 106 -1.25 12.75 -0.64
CA VAL A 106 -0.72 11.86 0.40
C VAL A 106 -1.72 11.72 1.54
N ALA A 107 -2.11 10.47 1.85
CA ALA A 107 -3.16 10.16 2.82
C ALA A 107 -2.64 10.14 4.27
N TRP A 108 -2.22 11.30 4.76
CA TRP A 108 -1.80 11.46 6.17
C TRP A 108 -2.94 11.26 7.18
N ASP A 109 -4.18 11.29 6.72
CA ASP A 109 -5.43 11.16 7.48
C ASP A 109 -5.90 9.70 7.64
N GLU A 110 -5.36 8.75 6.88
CA GLU A 110 -5.81 7.35 6.92
C GLU A 110 -5.26 6.55 8.12
N GLU A 111 -4.27 7.08 8.85
CA GLU A 111 -3.61 6.43 10.00
C GLU A 111 -3.24 4.95 9.76
N TYR A 112 -2.88 4.62 8.52
CA TYR A 112 -2.65 3.26 8.06
C TYR A 112 -1.56 2.56 8.88
N LEU A 113 -1.94 1.50 9.60
CA LEU A 113 -1.09 0.73 10.51
C LEU A 113 -0.42 1.55 11.63
N ALA A 114 -0.89 2.76 11.94
CA ALA A 114 -0.22 3.64 12.91
C ALA A 114 -0.26 3.16 14.37
N GLN A 115 -1.00 2.08 14.67
CA GLN A 115 -1.22 1.53 16.02
C GLN A 115 -0.61 0.13 16.23
N PHE A 116 0.13 -0.38 15.25
CA PHE A 116 0.75 -1.71 15.28
C PHE A 116 2.27 -1.60 15.29
#